data_AF-A0A8G1ZC86-F1
#
_entry.id   AF-A0A8G1ZC86-F1
#
_cell.length_a   1.000
_cell.length_b   1.000
_cell.length_c   1.000
_cell.angle_alpha   90.00
_cell.angle_beta   90.00
_cell.angle_gamma   90.00
#
_symmetry.space_group_name_H-M   'P 1'
#
loop_
_entity.id
_entity.type
_entity.pdbx_description
1 polymer ?
#
loop_
_entity_poly.entity_id
_entity_poly.type
_entity_poly.pdbx_seq_one_letter_code
_entity_poly.pdbx_strand_id
1 'polypeptide(L)'
;MKFHILSDLHLSVHDMPPPQTDADVVILAGDIARPVEAIAWILALGKPAVYVPGNHEFYGSSFQATVQELQRLAEGTNIHVLDNQVLEWHGVRFVGSTLWTDFLAAGTGAEQTSAIAQSLAFNRDFSRIYNDEPPDRRLFTPQDSAALFARNASWLDSVLRQPFGGSTVVVTHHAPSLRSVPARFAGSALNVNFVSDAEYLVGHERACLWVHGHLHDSSNYEINGTRVLCNPRGYAKDGLNENQSFDPLLTVEII
;
A
#
# COMPACT_ATOMS: atom_id res chain seq x y z
N MET A 1 5.02 -9.97 18.96
CA MET A 1 5.16 -8.52 18.66
C MET A 1 3.81 -8.02 18.20
N LYS A 2 3.40 -6.83 18.66
CA LYS A 2 2.09 -6.24 18.39
C LYS A 2 2.22 -5.09 17.39
N PHE A 3 1.42 -5.14 16.33
CA PHE A 3 1.40 -4.16 15.25
C PHE A 3 0.11 -3.37 15.25
N HIS A 4 0.20 -2.05 15.10
CA HIS A 4 -0.94 -1.17 14.86
C HIS A 4 -1.05 -0.88 13.37
N ILE A 5 -2.23 -1.12 12.78
CA ILE A 5 -2.42 -1.18 11.33
C ILE A 5 -3.23 0.01 10.84
N LEU A 6 -2.65 0.82 9.94
CA LEU A 6 -3.29 1.99 9.35
C LEU A 6 -3.01 2.04 7.84
N SER A 7 -4.00 2.50 7.06
CA SER A 7 -3.81 2.85 5.65
C SER A 7 -4.86 3.87 5.21
N ASP A 8 -4.61 4.52 4.07
CA ASP A 8 -5.61 5.35 3.38
C ASP A 8 -6.23 6.41 4.29
N LEU A 9 -5.41 7.05 5.13
CA LEU A 9 -5.88 8.05 6.09
C LEU A 9 -6.34 9.34 5.40
N HIS A 10 -5.80 9.62 4.20
CA HIS A 10 -6.11 10.78 3.37
C HIS A 10 -6.20 12.07 4.18
N LEU A 11 -5.18 12.34 5.00
CA LEU A 11 -5.21 13.42 6.01
C LEU A 11 -5.39 14.83 5.41
N SER A 12 -5.10 15.00 4.12
CA SER A 12 -5.37 16.23 3.38
C SER A 12 -6.86 16.49 3.09
N VAL A 13 -7.70 15.45 3.15
CA VAL A 13 -9.16 15.54 2.99
C VAL A 13 -9.80 15.87 4.33
N HIS A 14 -9.39 15.18 5.38
CA HIS A 14 -9.80 15.49 6.75
C HIS A 14 -8.72 15.01 7.72
N ASP A 15 -8.36 15.84 8.69
CA ASP A 15 -7.38 15.50 9.69
C ASP A 15 -7.85 14.37 10.61
N MET A 16 -6.90 13.82 11.35
CA MET A 16 -7.16 12.82 12.38
C MET A 16 -6.03 12.92 13.40
N PRO A 17 -6.31 13.02 14.71
CA PRO A 17 -5.26 12.99 15.71
C PRO A 17 -4.56 11.62 15.70
N PRO A 18 -3.22 11.56 15.87
CA PRO A 18 -2.48 10.30 15.97
C PRO A 18 -3.04 9.43 17.11
N PRO A 19 -3.65 8.27 16.81
CA PRO A 19 -4.25 7.43 17.82
C PRO A 19 -3.16 6.77 18.69
N GLN A 20 -3.49 6.53 19.95
CA GLN A 20 -2.57 5.93 20.92
C GLN A 20 -2.96 4.47 21.15
N THR A 21 -1.99 3.58 21.02
CA THR A 21 -2.14 2.13 21.24
C THR A 21 -1.02 1.63 22.15
N ASP A 22 -1.03 0.36 22.51
CA ASP A 22 0.07 -0.35 23.19
C ASP A 22 0.96 -1.15 22.21
N ALA A 23 0.74 -1.03 20.90
CA ALA A 23 1.54 -1.72 19.89
C ALA A 23 3.03 -1.36 19.91
N ASP A 24 3.88 -2.31 19.54
CA ASP A 24 5.34 -2.14 19.45
C ASP A 24 5.75 -1.34 18.21
N VAL A 25 5.01 -1.53 17.10
CA VAL A 25 5.28 -0.90 15.79
C VAL A 25 3.98 -0.49 15.12
N VAL A 26 4.01 0.61 14.37
CA VAL A 26 2.91 1.00 13.48
C VAL A 26 3.25 0.59 12.05
N ILE A 27 2.33 -0.08 11.36
CA ILE A 27 2.42 -0.41 9.94
C ILE A 27 1.48 0.54 9.19
N LEU A 28 2.04 1.30 8.25
CA LEU A 28 1.32 2.24 7.39
C LEU A 28 1.37 1.76 5.94
N ALA A 29 0.24 1.33 5.39
CA ALA A 29 0.11 0.78 4.04
C ALA A 29 -0.39 1.81 3.02
N GLY A 30 0.27 2.96 2.97
CA GLY A 30 0.08 4.00 1.95
C GLY A 30 -1.09 4.96 2.17
N ASP A 31 -1.13 6.01 1.35
CA ASP A 31 -2.17 7.02 1.28
C ASP A 31 -2.44 7.74 2.62
N ILE A 32 -1.36 8.09 3.31
CA ILE A 32 -1.40 8.79 4.59
C ILE A 32 -1.61 10.29 4.34
N ALA A 33 -0.66 10.90 3.63
CA ALA A 33 -0.68 12.30 3.23
C ALA A 33 0.41 12.56 2.17
N ARG A 34 0.59 13.83 1.77
CA ARG A 34 1.79 14.25 1.02
C ARG A 34 3.05 14.06 1.89
N PRO A 35 4.25 13.91 1.30
CA PRO A 35 5.45 13.43 2.02
C PRO A 35 5.79 14.15 3.34
N VAL A 36 5.78 15.49 3.34
CA VAL A 36 6.10 16.30 4.53
C VAL A 36 5.08 16.06 5.64
N GLU A 37 3.79 16.14 5.30
CA GLU A 37 2.68 15.95 6.24
C GLU A 37 2.60 14.51 6.74
N ALA A 38 2.87 13.53 5.88
CA ALA A 38 2.84 12.11 6.24
C ALA A 38 3.90 11.81 7.30
N ILE A 39 5.15 12.21 7.06
CA ILE A 39 6.24 11.98 8.01
C ILE A 39 6.00 12.74 9.32
N ALA A 40 5.54 14.00 9.26
CA ALA A 40 5.22 14.76 10.47
C ALA A 40 4.11 14.09 11.31
N TRP A 41 3.07 13.57 10.66
CA TRP A 41 1.99 12.85 11.34
C TRP A 41 2.46 11.52 11.95
N ILE A 42 3.27 10.75 11.19
CA ILE A 42 3.83 9.48 11.68
C ILE A 42 4.76 9.72 12.88
N LEU A 43 5.58 10.78 12.85
CA LEU A 43 6.44 11.16 13.98
C LEU A 43 5.63 11.43 15.25
N ALA A 44 4.46 12.05 15.11
CA ALA A 44 3.58 12.37 16.24
C ALA A 44 2.93 11.12 16.88
N LEU A 45 2.99 9.94 16.25
CA LEU A 45 2.60 8.67 16.89
C LEU A 45 3.55 8.28 18.03
N GLY A 46 4.80 8.76 18.01
CA GLY A 46 5.79 8.47 19.05
C GLY A 46 6.25 7.01 19.09
N LYS A 47 6.09 6.27 17.98
CA LYS A 47 6.41 4.84 17.87
C LYS A 47 7.26 4.53 16.64
N PRO A 48 8.04 3.44 16.64
CA PRO A 48 8.63 2.91 15.43
C PRO A 48 7.55 2.63 14.37
N ALA A 49 7.86 2.95 13.11
CA ALA A 49 6.91 2.81 12.02
C ALA A 49 7.55 2.13 10.81
N VAL A 50 6.82 1.19 10.20
CA VAL A 50 7.09 0.64 8.87
C VAL A 50 6.08 1.27 7.92
N TYR A 51 6.57 2.02 6.93
CA TYR A 51 5.74 2.82 6.06
C TYR A 51 6.02 2.50 4.60
N VAL A 52 4.98 2.09 3.86
CA VAL A 52 5.00 1.96 2.41
C VAL A 52 4.19 3.12 1.82
N PRO A 53 4.71 3.88 0.85
CA PRO A 53 3.92 4.92 0.19
C PRO A 53 2.78 4.31 -0.63
N GLY A 54 1.66 5.01 -0.69
CA GLY A 54 0.57 4.73 -1.62
C GLY A 54 0.65 5.61 -2.86
N ASN A 55 -0.34 5.54 -3.75
CA ASN A 55 -0.33 6.32 -4.98
C ASN A 55 -0.44 7.84 -4.70
N HIS A 56 -1.12 8.25 -3.62
CA HIS A 56 -1.32 9.66 -3.28
C HIS A 56 -0.05 10.37 -2.81
N GLU A 57 0.93 9.66 -2.23
CA GLU A 57 2.24 10.22 -1.92
C GLU A 57 2.98 10.70 -3.19
N PHE A 58 2.71 10.11 -4.36
CA PHE A 58 3.40 10.45 -5.62
C PHE A 58 2.75 11.60 -6.41
N TYR A 59 1.55 12.06 -6.04
CA TYR A 59 0.82 13.11 -6.76
C TYR A 59 1.58 14.45 -6.88
N GLY A 60 1.91 14.84 -8.10
CA GLY A 60 2.64 16.06 -8.44
C GLY A 60 4.15 15.90 -8.53
N SER A 61 4.66 14.67 -8.34
CA SER A 61 6.09 14.37 -8.32
C SER A 61 6.41 13.07 -9.09
N SER A 62 7.69 12.73 -9.19
CA SER A 62 8.14 11.45 -9.73
C SER A 62 8.28 10.39 -8.64
N PHE A 63 8.33 9.12 -9.03
CA PHE A 63 8.58 8.00 -8.10
C PHE A 63 9.88 8.21 -7.31
N GLN A 64 10.98 8.45 -8.01
CA GLN A 64 12.29 8.61 -7.41
C GLN A 64 12.33 9.81 -6.45
N ALA A 65 11.85 10.98 -6.87
CA ALA A 65 11.87 12.18 -6.05
C ALA A 65 11.03 12.00 -4.78
N THR A 66 9.85 11.37 -4.90
CA THR A 66 8.95 11.13 -3.76
C THR A 66 9.58 10.19 -2.73
N VAL A 67 10.14 9.05 -3.16
CA VAL A 67 10.78 8.09 -2.24
C VAL A 67 12.00 8.71 -1.59
N GLN A 68 12.84 9.43 -2.35
CA GLN A 68 14.00 10.14 -1.79
C GLN A 68 13.58 11.20 -0.77
N GLU A 69 12.52 11.96 -1.04
CA GLU A 69 11.99 12.96 -0.10
C GLU A 69 11.50 12.31 1.20
N LEU A 70 10.68 11.25 1.09
CA LEU A 70 10.19 10.50 2.24
C LEU A 70 11.33 9.93 3.09
N GLN A 71 12.33 9.30 2.45
CA GLN A 71 13.49 8.74 3.14
C GLN A 71 14.34 9.82 3.82
N ARG A 72 14.56 10.96 3.14
CA ARG A 72 15.29 12.11 3.70
C ARG A 72 14.56 12.71 4.89
N LEU A 73 13.23 12.81 4.84
CA LEU A 73 12.42 13.31 5.95
C LEU A 73 12.39 12.34 7.14
N ALA A 74 12.51 11.03 6.88
CA ALA A 74 12.56 9.99 7.90
C ALA A 74 13.97 9.81 8.51
N GLU A 75 15.01 10.42 7.94
CA GLU A 75 16.39 10.29 8.40
C GLU A 75 16.54 10.77 9.86
N GLY A 76 17.22 9.96 10.70
CA GLY A 76 17.40 10.23 12.12
C GLY A 76 16.17 9.95 12.99
N THR A 77 15.12 9.33 12.43
CA THR A 77 13.89 8.94 13.12
C THR A 77 13.75 7.41 13.19
N ASN A 78 12.70 6.90 13.84
CA ASN A 78 12.33 5.48 13.83
C ASN A 78 11.28 5.14 12.77
N ILE A 79 11.22 5.91 11.68
CA ILE A 79 10.33 5.70 10.55
C ILE A 79 11.12 5.03 9.44
N HIS A 80 10.68 3.84 9.03
CA HIS A 80 11.29 3.05 7.98
C HIS A 80 10.41 3.08 6.74
N VAL A 81 10.75 3.93 5.78
CA VAL A 81 10.09 4.03 4.48
C VAL A 81 10.60 2.90 3.58
N LEU A 82 9.70 2.04 3.10
CA LEU A 82 10.03 0.88 2.26
C LEU A 82 9.36 1.01 0.89
N ASP A 83 10.16 0.96 -0.18
CA ASP A 83 9.69 0.77 -1.55
C ASP A 83 10.62 -0.22 -2.28
N ASN A 84 10.16 -1.46 -2.44
CA ASN A 84 11.00 -2.61 -2.79
C ASN A 84 12.21 -2.76 -1.85
N GLN A 85 11.96 -2.68 -0.54
CA GLN A 85 12.99 -2.78 0.49
C GLN A 85 12.60 -3.75 1.60
N VAL A 86 13.62 -4.26 2.30
CA VAL A 86 13.48 -5.15 3.46
C VAL A 86 14.00 -4.44 4.71
N LEU A 87 13.26 -4.55 5.79
CA LEU A 87 13.70 -4.20 7.14
C LEU A 87 13.66 -5.45 8.00
N GLU A 88 14.80 -5.82 8.59
CA GLU A 88 14.85 -6.85 9.62
C GLU A 88 14.98 -6.17 10.98
N TRP A 89 14.00 -6.40 11.85
CA TRP A 89 13.92 -5.74 13.14
C TRP A 89 13.33 -6.66 14.19
N HIS A 90 14.06 -6.90 15.28
CA HIS A 90 13.66 -7.77 16.40
C HIS A 90 13.12 -9.15 15.98
N GLY A 91 13.77 -9.81 15.01
CA GLY A 91 13.37 -11.14 14.54
C GLY A 91 12.16 -11.15 13.60
N VAL A 92 11.69 -9.98 13.16
CA VAL A 92 10.66 -9.84 12.12
C VAL A 92 11.29 -9.25 10.86
N ARG A 93 11.01 -9.86 9.70
CA ARG A 93 11.37 -9.36 8.37
C ARG A 93 10.17 -8.65 7.76
N PHE A 94 10.21 -7.34 7.68
CA PHE A 94 9.24 -6.54 6.95
C PHE A 94 9.70 -6.39 5.50
N VAL A 95 8.81 -6.70 4.55
CA VAL A 95 9.06 -6.59 3.12
C VAL A 95 8.04 -5.60 2.55
N GLY A 96 8.50 -4.44 2.10
CA GLY A 96 7.64 -3.34 1.68
C GLY A 96 7.74 -3.03 0.20
N SER A 97 6.59 -2.87 -0.47
CA SER A 97 6.49 -2.45 -1.87
C SER A 97 5.14 -1.84 -2.17
N THR A 98 5.07 -0.74 -2.94
CA THR A 98 3.77 -0.19 -3.38
C THR A 98 2.93 -1.19 -4.17
N LEU A 99 3.58 -2.20 -4.79
CA LEU A 99 3.07 -3.27 -5.65
C LEU A 99 2.49 -2.83 -7.00
N TRP A 100 1.81 -1.69 -7.09
CA TRP A 100 1.10 -1.22 -8.31
C TRP A 100 0.19 -2.31 -8.91
N THR A 101 -0.41 -2.06 -10.08
CA THR A 101 -1.28 -3.05 -10.75
C THR A 101 -0.84 -3.34 -12.18
N ASP A 102 -1.13 -4.57 -12.62
CA ASP A 102 -0.95 -5.07 -13.99
C ASP A 102 -2.10 -4.73 -14.96
N PHE A 103 -3.18 -4.16 -14.44
CA PHE A 103 -4.42 -3.93 -15.17
C PHE A 103 -5.11 -5.20 -15.71
N LEU A 104 -4.84 -6.38 -15.14
CA LEU A 104 -5.40 -7.66 -15.61
C LEU A 104 -6.63 -8.13 -14.82
N ALA A 105 -7.00 -7.45 -13.73
CA ALA A 105 -8.12 -7.84 -12.87
C ALA A 105 -9.49 -7.96 -13.57
N ALA A 106 -9.68 -7.25 -14.70
CA ALA A 106 -10.91 -7.31 -15.49
C ALA A 106 -10.86 -8.34 -16.64
N GLY A 107 -9.76 -9.07 -16.80
CA GLY A 107 -9.52 -9.96 -17.94
C GLY A 107 -8.41 -9.45 -18.86
N THR A 108 -8.30 -10.05 -20.05
CA THR A 108 -7.26 -9.74 -21.05
C THR A 108 -7.87 -9.28 -22.37
N GLY A 109 -7.04 -8.71 -23.27
CA GLY A 109 -7.49 -8.32 -24.61
C GLY A 109 -8.50 -7.17 -24.61
N ALA A 110 -9.71 -7.41 -25.13
CA ALA A 110 -10.74 -6.37 -25.26
C ALA A 110 -11.25 -5.86 -23.90
N GLU A 111 -11.38 -6.75 -22.91
CA GLU A 111 -11.83 -6.40 -21.56
C GLU A 111 -10.83 -5.49 -20.87
N GLN A 112 -9.55 -5.85 -20.90
CA GLN A 112 -8.45 -5.02 -20.41
C GLN A 112 -8.42 -3.66 -21.10
N THR A 113 -8.53 -3.63 -22.43
CA THR A 113 -8.49 -2.38 -23.21
C THR A 113 -9.63 -1.44 -22.79
N SER A 114 -10.84 -1.98 -22.62
CA SER A 114 -12.00 -1.23 -22.13
C SER A 114 -11.80 -0.72 -20.70
N ALA A 115 -11.29 -1.57 -19.81
CA ALA A 115 -11.02 -1.20 -18.41
C ALA A 115 -9.96 -0.09 -18.31
N ILE A 116 -8.89 -0.16 -19.11
CA ILE A 116 -7.87 0.90 -19.20
C ILE A 116 -8.49 2.21 -19.69
N ALA A 117 -9.30 2.17 -20.75
CA ALA A 117 -9.95 3.37 -21.29
C ALA A 117 -10.87 4.04 -20.25
N GLN A 118 -11.63 3.25 -19.50
CA GLN A 118 -12.45 3.75 -18.39
C GLN A 118 -11.59 4.33 -17.26
N SER A 119 -10.49 3.66 -16.91
CA SER A 119 -9.59 4.07 -15.83
C SER A 119 -8.96 5.44 -16.11
N LEU A 120 -8.54 5.70 -17.34
CA LEU A 120 -7.97 6.99 -17.74
C LEU A 120 -8.93 8.18 -17.58
N ALA A 121 -10.25 7.93 -17.51
CA ALA A 121 -11.24 8.99 -17.31
C ALA A 121 -11.40 9.43 -15.85
N PHE A 122 -11.02 8.58 -14.88
CA PHE A 122 -11.30 8.81 -13.45
C PHE A 122 -10.07 8.71 -12.54
N ASN A 123 -9.10 7.84 -12.87
CA ASN A 123 -7.92 7.64 -12.04
C ASN A 123 -6.95 8.82 -12.22
N ARG A 124 -6.71 9.54 -11.12
CA ARG A 124 -5.84 10.72 -11.10
C ARG A 124 -4.36 10.37 -11.20
N ASP A 125 -3.97 9.13 -10.93
CA ASP A 125 -2.59 8.64 -11.05
C ASP A 125 -1.98 9.03 -12.39
N PHE A 126 -2.70 8.79 -13.48
CA PHE A 126 -2.27 9.05 -14.86
C PHE A 126 -2.34 10.53 -15.30
N SER A 127 -2.70 11.41 -14.37
CA SER A 127 -2.73 12.86 -14.57
C SER A 127 -1.90 13.64 -13.56
N ARG A 128 -1.41 12.97 -12.51
CA ARG A 128 -0.71 13.61 -11.38
C ARG A 128 0.63 12.97 -11.08
N ILE A 129 0.87 11.72 -11.43
CA ILE A 129 2.15 11.06 -11.19
C ILE A 129 3.01 11.16 -12.45
N TYR A 130 4.31 11.37 -12.25
CA TYR A 130 5.30 11.43 -13.31
C TYR A 130 6.29 10.29 -13.18
N ASN A 131 6.80 9.78 -14.30
CA ASN A 131 7.92 8.83 -14.27
C ASN A 131 9.25 9.53 -14.01
N ASP A 132 9.39 10.74 -14.55
CA ASP A 132 10.66 11.46 -14.65
C ASP A 132 10.56 12.86 -14.02
N GLU A 133 11.69 13.41 -13.58
CA GLU A 133 11.78 14.78 -13.05
C GLU A 133 11.91 15.84 -14.18
N PRO A 134 11.69 17.13 -13.90
CA PRO A 134 11.97 18.19 -14.87
C PRO A 134 13.40 18.15 -15.41
N PRO A 135 13.63 18.53 -16.68
CA PRO A 135 12.65 19.08 -17.63
C PRO A 135 11.81 18.04 -18.37
N ASP A 136 12.21 16.76 -18.36
CA ASP A 136 11.64 15.70 -19.21
C ASP A 136 10.45 14.98 -18.56
N ARG A 137 9.56 15.73 -17.89
CA ARG A 137 8.40 15.16 -17.18
C ARG A 137 7.48 14.40 -18.13
N ARG A 138 7.46 13.07 -17.98
CA ARG A 138 6.49 12.18 -18.62
C ARG A 138 5.45 11.72 -17.62
N LEU A 139 4.16 11.84 -17.97
CA LEU A 139 3.07 11.31 -17.15
C LEU A 139 3.17 9.79 -17.03
N PHE A 140 2.77 9.31 -15.86
CA PHE A 140 2.56 7.89 -15.60
C PHE A 140 1.42 7.34 -16.46
N THR A 141 1.55 6.09 -16.91
CA THR A 141 0.56 5.42 -17.76
C THR A 141 0.20 4.05 -17.21
N PRO A 142 -0.94 3.45 -17.60
CA PRO A 142 -1.29 2.08 -17.24
C PRO A 142 -0.22 1.05 -17.66
N GLN A 143 0.47 1.28 -18.78
CA GLN A 143 1.59 0.44 -19.22
C GLN A 143 2.80 0.55 -18.29
N ASP A 144 3.10 1.76 -17.80
CA ASP A 144 4.15 1.95 -16.78
C ASP A 144 3.76 1.26 -15.47
N SER A 145 2.47 1.33 -15.06
CA SER A 145 1.95 0.61 -13.89
C SER A 145 2.14 -0.89 -14.02
N ALA A 146 1.77 -1.48 -15.15
CA ALA A 146 1.95 -2.91 -15.36
C ALA A 146 3.43 -3.31 -15.37
N ALA A 147 4.31 -2.46 -15.93
CA ALA A 147 5.75 -2.68 -15.87
C ALA A 147 6.31 -2.54 -14.45
N LEU A 148 5.79 -1.62 -13.63
CA LEU A 148 6.13 -1.50 -12.21
C LEU A 148 5.67 -2.73 -11.44
N PHE A 149 4.41 -3.15 -11.60
CA PHE A 149 3.89 -4.36 -10.97
C PHE A 149 4.76 -5.57 -11.27
N ALA A 150 5.14 -5.79 -12.53
CA ALA A 150 6.01 -6.91 -12.90
C ALA A 150 7.36 -6.86 -12.16
N ARG A 151 7.96 -5.66 -12.01
CA ARG A 151 9.19 -5.48 -11.22
C ARG A 151 8.96 -5.69 -9.73
N ASN A 152 7.88 -5.16 -9.18
CA ASN A 152 7.53 -5.30 -7.76
C ASN A 152 7.26 -6.77 -7.40
N ALA A 153 6.43 -7.46 -8.17
CA ALA A 153 6.10 -8.86 -7.98
C ALA A 153 7.32 -9.79 -8.14
N SER A 154 8.17 -9.54 -9.14
CA SER A 154 9.41 -10.32 -9.31
C SER A 154 10.39 -10.12 -8.15
N TRP A 155 10.55 -8.87 -7.69
CA TRP A 155 11.37 -8.57 -6.53
C TRP A 155 10.82 -9.21 -5.25
N LEU A 156 9.51 -9.07 -4.99
CA LEU A 156 8.82 -9.72 -3.87
C LEU A 156 9.03 -11.23 -3.89
N ASP A 157 8.81 -11.89 -5.03
CA ASP A 157 9.03 -13.34 -5.16
C ASP A 157 10.48 -13.71 -4.81
N SER A 158 11.45 -12.94 -5.29
CA SER A 158 12.89 -13.20 -5.03
C SER A 158 13.26 -13.10 -3.55
N VAL A 159 12.70 -12.12 -2.83
CA VAL A 159 12.93 -11.90 -1.40
C VAL A 159 12.20 -12.94 -0.57
N LEU A 160 10.92 -13.18 -0.89
CA LEU A 160 10.06 -14.09 -0.14
C LEU A 160 10.49 -15.57 -0.28
N ARG A 161 11.25 -15.92 -1.32
CA ARG A 161 11.90 -17.24 -1.44
C ARG A 161 13.13 -17.39 -0.55
N GLN A 162 13.73 -16.30 -0.09
CA GLN A 162 14.88 -16.41 0.81
C GLN A 162 14.39 -16.87 2.19
N PRO A 163 14.99 -17.93 2.75
CA PRO A 163 14.63 -18.40 4.08
C PRO A 163 14.93 -17.31 5.11
N PHE A 164 14.07 -17.19 6.11
CA PHE A 164 14.26 -16.30 7.24
C PHE A 164 13.89 -17.04 8.51
N GLY A 165 14.76 -16.98 9.52
CA GLY A 165 14.58 -17.75 10.77
C GLY A 165 13.49 -17.20 11.69
N GLY A 166 12.97 -16.01 11.41
CA GLY A 166 11.86 -15.39 12.13
C GLY A 166 10.61 -15.23 11.28
N SER A 167 9.72 -14.34 11.72
CA SER A 167 8.44 -14.12 11.03
C SER A 167 8.59 -13.08 9.92
N THR A 168 7.95 -13.32 8.77
CA THR A 168 7.92 -12.35 7.67
C THR A 168 6.55 -11.67 7.60
N VAL A 169 6.56 -10.35 7.47
CA VAL A 169 5.39 -9.49 7.26
C VAL A 169 5.56 -8.75 5.94
N VAL A 170 4.58 -8.83 5.05
CA VAL A 170 4.56 -8.08 3.80
C VAL A 170 3.65 -6.87 3.97
N VAL A 171 4.10 -5.72 3.48
CA VAL A 171 3.32 -4.49 3.43
C VAL A 171 3.27 -4.02 1.98
N THR A 172 2.07 -3.94 1.42
CA THR A 172 1.85 -3.31 0.12
C THR A 172 0.84 -2.19 0.22
N HIS A 173 0.73 -1.35 -0.80
CA HIS A 173 -0.41 -0.45 -0.88
C HIS A 173 -1.54 -1.09 -1.69
N HIS A 174 -1.24 -1.52 -2.92
CA HIS A 174 -2.20 -2.24 -3.76
C HIS A 174 -2.46 -3.65 -3.20
N ALA A 175 -3.70 -4.14 -3.38
CA ALA A 175 -4.09 -5.45 -2.87
C ALA A 175 -3.49 -6.59 -3.71
N PRO A 176 -3.03 -7.68 -3.06
CA PRO A 176 -2.45 -8.83 -3.76
C PRO A 176 -3.49 -9.81 -4.31
N SER A 177 -4.77 -9.61 -4.04
CA SER A 177 -5.81 -10.60 -4.34
C SER A 177 -7.18 -9.96 -4.55
N LEU A 178 -7.90 -10.45 -5.56
CA LEU A 178 -9.28 -10.10 -5.86
C LEU A 178 -10.25 -10.37 -4.69
N ARG A 179 -9.87 -11.21 -3.72
CA ARG A 179 -10.67 -11.44 -2.50
C ARG A 179 -10.82 -10.19 -1.63
N SER A 180 -9.94 -9.20 -1.80
CA SER A 180 -10.06 -7.89 -1.14
C SER A 180 -11.10 -6.98 -1.77
N VAL A 181 -11.58 -7.28 -2.99
CA VAL A 181 -12.62 -6.48 -3.64
C VAL A 181 -13.93 -6.67 -2.88
N PRO A 182 -14.55 -5.60 -2.34
CA PRO A 182 -15.80 -5.75 -1.62
C PRO A 182 -16.92 -6.16 -2.57
N ALA A 183 -17.89 -6.93 -2.07
CA ALA A 183 -18.95 -7.52 -2.89
C ALA A 183 -19.72 -6.50 -3.75
N ARG A 184 -19.88 -5.26 -3.27
CA ARG A 184 -20.53 -4.16 -4.01
C ARG A 184 -19.81 -3.73 -5.29
N PHE A 185 -18.53 -4.06 -5.42
CA PHE A 185 -17.69 -3.76 -6.59
C PHE A 185 -17.26 -5.02 -7.36
N ALA A 186 -17.84 -6.18 -7.03
CA ALA A 186 -17.57 -7.43 -7.75
C ALA A 186 -17.86 -7.27 -9.26
N GLY A 187 -16.92 -7.66 -10.10
CA GLY A 187 -17.02 -7.55 -11.57
C GLY A 187 -16.86 -6.14 -12.14
N SER A 188 -16.61 -5.11 -11.32
CA SER A 188 -16.32 -3.77 -11.81
C SER A 188 -15.03 -3.76 -12.63
N ALA A 189 -15.09 -3.23 -13.85
CA ALA A 189 -13.90 -3.04 -14.69
C ALA A 189 -12.87 -2.11 -14.05
N LEU A 190 -13.29 -1.21 -13.15
CA LEU A 190 -12.39 -0.27 -12.47
C LEU A 190 -11.50 -0.93 -11.41
N ASN A 191 -11.75 -2.20 -11.04
CA ASN A 191 -10.91 -2.94 -10.09
C ASN A 191 -9.45 -3.07 -10.56
N VAL A 192 -9.19 -2.95 -11.88
CA VAL A 192 -7.84 -2.90 -12.46
C VAL A 192 -6.93 -1.82 -11.89
N ASN A 193 -7.49 -0.78 -11.26
CA ASN A 193 -6.72 0.30 -10.63
C ASN A 193 -6.24 -0.04 -9.22
N PHE A 194 -6.83 -1.05 -8.57
CA PHE A 194 -6.65 -1.26 -7.12
C PHE A 194 -6.02 -2.60 -6.76
N VAL A 195 -6.19 -3.60 -7.62
CA VAL A 195 -5.85 -4.99 -7.31
C VAL A 195 -5.32 -5.72 -8.54
N SER A 196 -4.41 -6.66 -8.30
CA SER A 196 -3.94 -7.66 -9.27
C SER A 196 -4.06 -9.05 -8.65
N ASP A 197 -4.13 -10.09 -9.48
CA ASP A 197 -4.09 -11.49 -9.00
C ASP A 197 -2.64 -11.89 -8.71
N ALA A 198 -2.16 -11.52 -7.52
CA ALA A 198 -0.83 -11.82 -7.02
C ALA A 198 -0.86 -12.90 -5.92
N GLU A 199 -1.92 -13.74 -5.86
CA GLU A 199 -2.05 -14.80 -4.85
C GLU A 199 -0.87 -15.79 -4.88
N TYR A 200 -0.20 -15.95 -6.02
CA TYR A 200 0.99 -16.80 -6.18
C TYR A 200 2.20 -16.33 -5.35
N LEU A 201 2.20 -15.09 -4.86
CA LEU A 201 3.19 -14.55 -3.92
C LEU A 201 2.83 -14.83 -2.45
N VAL A 202 1.59 -15.25 -2.17
CA VAL A 202 1.00 -15.33 -0.83
C VAL A 202 0.99 -16.77 -0.33
N GLY A 203 1.58 -17.00 0.84
CA GLY A 203 1.53 -18.28 1.56
C GLY A 203 2.42 -18.29 2.80
N HIS A 204 2.03 -19.08 3.80
CA HIS A 204 2.64 -19.04 5.14
C HIS A 204 4.14 -19.34 5.14
N GLU A 205 4.61 -20.17 4.21
CA GLU A 205 6.04 -20.46 4.02
C GLU A 205 6.85 -19.21 3.62
N ARG A 206 6.16 -18.16 3.12
CA ARG A 206 6.75 -16.89 2.66
C ARG A 206 6.51 -15.76 3.65
N ALA A 207 5.28 -15.62 4.16
CA ALA A 207 4.87 -14.57 5.09
C ALA A 207 3.70 -15.00 5.97
N CYS A 208 3.73 -14.62 7.25
CA CYS A 208 2.62 -14.89 8.18
C CYS A 208 1.49 -13.85 8.09
N LEU A 209 1.83 -12.61 7.71
CA LEU A 209 0.91 -11.48 7.60
C LEU A 209 1.22 -10.67 6.33
N TRP A 210 0.17 -10.29 5.60
CA TRP A 210 0.22 -9.36 4.48
C TRP A 210 -0.76 -8.21 4.74
N VAL A 211 -0.23 -6.99 4.88
CA VAL A 211 -1.02 -5.79 5.10
C VAL A 211 -1.10 -5.00 3.79
N HIS A 212 -2.30 -4.54 3.41
CA HIS A 212 -2.48 -3.63 2.27
C HIS A 212 -3.48 -2.50 2.55
N GLY A 213 -3.72 -1.64 1.55
CA GLY A 213 -4.66 -0.51 1.59
C GLY A 213 -5.49 -0.38 0.29
N HIS A 214 -5.68 0.86 -0.16
CA HIS A 214 -6.17 1.36 -1.46
C HIS A 214 -7.66 1.14 -1.77
N LEU A 215 -8.24 -0.01 -1.45
CA LEU A 215 -9.64 -0.32 -1.84
C LEU A 215 -10.69 0.42 -1.01
N HIS A 216 -10.28 1.10 0.06
CA HIS A 216 -11.15 1.80 1.01
C HIS A 216 -12.26 0.90 1.60
N ASP A 217 -11.97 -0.39 1.75
CA ASP A 217 -12.81 -1.36 2.44
C ASP A 217 -11.95 -2.27 3.31
N SER A 218 -12.39 -2.54 4.54
CA SER A 218 -11.65 -3.41 5.45
C SER A 218 -11.75 -4.88 5.00
N SER A 219 -10.62 -5.57 4.99
CA SER A 219 -10.56 -7.00 4.64
C SER A 219 -9.73 -7.74 5.69
N ASN A 220 -10.12 -8.98 6.01
CA ASN A 220 -9.39 -9.85 6.91
C ASN A 220 -9.70 -11.31 6.55
N TYR A 221 -8.77 -11.96 5.86
CA TYR A 221 -8.95 -13.33 5.37
C TYR A 221 -7.60 -14.06 5.31
N GLU A 222 -7.62 -15.32 4.88
CA GLU A 222 -6.41 -16.14 4.78
C GLU A 222 -6.22 -16.69 3.36
N ILE A 223 -4.96 -16.73 2.90
CA ILE A 223 -4.53 -17.45 1.70
C ILE A 223 -3.32 -18.32 2.08
N ASN A 224 -3.47 -19.64 1.95
CA ASN A 224 -2.39 -20.61 2.21
C ASN A 224 -1.69 -20.39 3.57
N GLY A 225 -2.44 -20.06 4.63
CA GLY A 225 -1.92 -19.77 5.97
C GLY A 225 -1.37 -18.35 6.20
N THR A 226 -1.24 -17.50 5.17
CA THR A 226 -0.95 -16.07 5.36
C THR A 226 -2.25 -15.33 5.64
N ARG A 227 -2.29 -14.58 6.74
CA ARG A 227 -3.36 -13.61 7.00
C ARG A 227 -3.18 -12.40 6.11
N VAL A 228 -4.19 -12.06 5.31
CA VAL A 228 -4.25 -10.82 4.52
C VAL A 228 -5.19 -9.85 5.22
N LEU A 229 -4.72 -8.63 5.48
CA LEU A 229 -5.40 -7.64 6.31
C LEU A 229 -5.35 -6.24 5.68
N CYS A 230 -6.49 -5.55 5.71
CA CYS A 230 -6.63 -4.16 5.27
C CYS A 230 -7.51 -3.41 6.27
N ASN A 231 -7.06 -2.23 6.72
CA ASN A 231 -7.82 -1.35 7.62
C ASN A 231 -7.74 0.11 7.15
N PRO A 232 -8.35 0.42 5.99
CA PRO A 232 -8.25 1.73 5.38
C PRO A 232 -9.28 2.68 5.97
N ARG A 233 -8.94 3.96 6.17
CA ARG A 233 -9.95 4.97 6.53
C ARG A 233 -10.78 5.41 5.33
N GLY A 234 -10.12 5.58 4.18
CA GLY A 234 -10.70 6.17 2.97
C GLY A 234 -10.95 7.67 3.11
N TYR A 235 -11.71 8.25 2.17
CA TYR A 235 -11.96 9.69 2.17
C TYR A 235 -12.97 10.12 3.25
N ALA A 236 -12.49 10.74 4.33
CA ALA A 236 -13.33 11.21 5.43
C ALA A 236 -14.02 12.57 5.16
N LYS A 237 -14.88 12.63 4.14
CA LYS A 237 -15.58 13.87 3.75
C LYS A 237 -16.59 14.28 4.82
N ASP A 238 -16.61 15.57 5.15
CA ASP A 238 -17.49 16.14 6.19
C ASP A 238 -17.37 15.43 7.56
N GLY A 239 -16.18 14.87 7.86
CA GLY A 239 -15.90 14.14 9.11
C GLY A 239 -16.45 12.70 9.14
N LEU A 240 -17.07 12.23 8.05
CA LEU A 240 -17.58 10.87 7.92
C LEU A 240 -16.59 10.03 7.11
N ASN A 241 -16.02 9.00 7.73
CA ASN A 241 -15.14 8.05 7.05
C ASN A 241 -15.90 7.34 5.93
N GLU A 242 -15.28 7.23 4.75
CA GLU A 242 -15.78 6.44 3.63
C GLU A 242 -15.90 4.96 4.01
N ASN A 243 -14.87 4.44 4.69
CA ASN A 243 -14.94 3.13 5.33
C ASN A 243 -15.47 3.27 6.76
N GLN A 244 -16.74 2.93 6.97
CA GLN A 244 -17.37 2.95 8.30
C GLN A 244 -16.81 1.88 9.25
N SER A 245 -16.13 0.86 8.72
CA SER A 245 -15.51 -0.21 9.49
C SER A 245 -14.05 0.07 9.85
N PHE A 246 -13.52 1.25 9.50
CA PHE A 246 -12.17 1.65 9.91
C PHE A 246 -12.05 1.68 11.43
N ASP A 247 -11.11 0.92 11.96
CA ASP A 247 -10.79 0.91 13.38
C ASP A 247 -9.44 1.64 13.61
N PRO A 248 -9.45 2.86 14.18
CA PRO A 248 -8.23 3.64 14.40
C PRO A 248 -7.29 2.99 15.43
N LEU A 249 -7.75 2.00 16.20
CA LEU A 249 -7.00 1.30 17.24
C LEU A 249 -6.69 -0.15 16.85
N LEU A 250 -6.90 -0.55 15.59
CA LEU A 250 -6.71 -1.94 15.17
C LEU A 250 -5.26 -2.40 15.41
N THR A 251 -5.09 -3.30 16.37
CA THR A 251 -3.82 -3.98 16.60
C THR A 251 -3.91 -5.46 16.29
N VAL A 252 -2.83 -6.03 15.77
CA VAL A 252 -2.68 -7.47 15.52
C VAL A 252 -1.37 -7.98 16.09
N GLU A 253 -1.35 -9.23 16.52
CA GLU A 253 -0.13 -9.93 16.93
C GLU A 253 0.18 -11.01 15.91
N ILE A 254 1.47 -11.20 15.66
CA ILE A 254 1.98 -12.38 14.96
C ILE A 254 2.55 -13.35 16.01
N ILE A 255 2.26 -14.63 15.84
CA ILE A 255 2.74 -15.73 16.69
C ILE A 255 4.23 -15.98 16.39
#